data_AF-A0A553KSX5-F1
#
_entry.id   AF-A0A553KSX5-F1
#
_cell.length_a   1.000
_cell.length_b   1.000
_cell.length_c   1.000
_cell.angle_alpha   90.00
_cell.angle_beta   90.00
_cell.angle_gamma   90.00
#
_symmetry.space_group_name_H-M   'P 1'
#
loop_
_entity.id
_entity.type
_entity.pdbx_description
1 polymer ?
#
loop_
_entity_poly.entity_id
_entity_poly.type
_entity_poly.pdbx_seq_one_letter_code
_entity_poly.pdbx_strand_id
1 'polypeptide(L)'
;MQPSTVKRHYIMRSLILLGFTLLLADLIVTGRLSHYLAPRLHMLSYVTVAILALLTAVSIRQAVVGPDSYECDCGDAHKVPRSPFTALVVYGLFALPLVMGLVLPDKTLGSAVAEKRGVTLLTGEGKWVQSVGSSTKPGSDQAGSPAPDANAMTDGTEKAKGAGETGNTTVSGNGGPGRSDAPEKAGDSGSPNQSVPQTDEQIRQRFAANSFGDFYTDIAVSLYKQPVIHLDDKLFLDGLTTMELYAKEFAGKELETLGFVYREPGFTPQQFVVARFSVSCCTADATVFGILVEDKAASKWATDSWVKVRGKLELRSVDGYDMLVLKASRIQPVKAPKDPYVYYDFNAAAP
;
A
#
# COMPACT_ATOMS: atom_id res chain seq x y z
N MET A 1 -20.83 22.15 -48.52
CA MET A 1 -19.90 21.02 -48.27
C MET A 1 -20.34 19.85 -49.13
N GLN A 2 -19.42 19.07 -49.72
CA GLN A 2 -19.83 17.89 -50.51
C GLN A 2 -20.43 16.82 -49.59
N PRO A 3 -21.55 16.18 -49.96
CA PRO A 3 -22.23 15.16 -49.13
C PRO A 3 -21.33 13.94 -48.84
N SER A 4 -20.36 13.67 -49.72
CA SER A 4 -19.35 12.61 -49.57
C SER A 4 -18.42 12.83 -48.36
N THR A 5 -18.02 14.07 -48.08
CA THR A 5 -17.13 14.42 -46.96
C THR A 5 -17.83 14.26 -45.61
N VAL A 6 -19.11 14.63 -45.55
CA VAL A 6 -19.94 14.49 -44.36
C VAL A 6 -20.18 13.02 -44.03
N LYS A 7 -20.53 12.20 -45.04
CA LYS A 7 -20.68 10.75 -44.87
C LYS A 7 -19.39 10.07 -44.38
N ARG A 8 -18.23 10.44 -44.94
CA ARG A 8 -16.91 9.95 -44.47
C ARG A 8 -16.61 10.33 -43.02
N HIS A 9 -17.00 11.53 -42.60
CA HIS A 9 -16.81 11.98 -41.22
C HIS A 9 -17.61 11.13 -40.23
N TYR A 10 -18.90 10.88 -40.49
CA TYR A 10 -19.73 10.03 -39.65
C TYR A 10 -19.21 8.58 -39.59
N ILE A 11 -18.79 8.02 -40.73
CA ILE A 11 -18.18 6.68 -40.76
C ILE A 11 -16.93 6.60 -39.88
N MET A 12 -16.00 7.55 -40.03
CA MET A 12 -14.77 7.57 -39.21
C MET A 12 -15.08 7.74 -37.72
N ARG A 13 -16.03 8.61 -37.37
CA ARG A 13 -16.48 8.82 -35.99
C ARG A 13 -17.11 7.55 -35.40
N SER A 14 -17.96 6.86 -36.16
CA SER A 14 -18.57 5.60 -35.75
C SER A 14 -17.54 4.50 -35.55
N LEU A 15 -16.54 4.39 -36.42
CA LEU A 15 -15.46 3.40 -36.27
C LEU A 15 -14.63 3.64 -35.01
N ILE A 16 -14.28 4.89 -34.71
CA ILE A 16 -13.52 5.24 -33.49
C ILE A 16 -14.35 4.97 -32.23
N LEU A 17 -15.61 5.42 -32.20
CA LEU A 17 -16.50 5.19 -31.05
C LEU A 17 -16.78 3.70 -30.82
N LEU A 18 -17.02 2.95 -31.89
CA LEU A 18 -17.17 1.50 -31.83
C LEU A 18 -15.88 0.85 -31.31
N GLY A 19 -14.72 1.29 -31.78
CA GLY A 19 -13.43 0.82 -31.30
C GLY A 19 -13.25 1.01 -29.79
N PHE A 20 -13.50 2.20 -29.26
CA PHE A 20 -13.45 2.45 -27.81
C PHE A 20 -14.50 1.64 -27.05
N THR A 21 -15.71 1.50 -27.59
CA THR A 21 -16.77 0.69 -26.98
C THR A 21 -16.35 -0.77 -26.85
N LEU A 22 -15.80 -1.35 -27.93
CA LEU A 22 -15.35 -2.74 -27.96
C LEU A 22 -14.12 -2.95 -27.07
N LEU A 23 -13.15 -2.04 -27.10
CA LEU A 23 -11.97 -2.09 -26.24
C LEU A 23 -12.38 -2.10 -24.76
N LEU A 24 -13.24 -1.16 -24.36
CA LEU A 24 -13.65 -1.04 -22.96
C LEU A 24 -14.53 -2.22 -22.53
N ALA A 25 -15.39 -2.72 -23.42
CA ALA A 25 -16.18 -3.93 -23.19
C ALA A 25 -15.29 -5.18 -23.05
N ASP A 26 -14.24 -5.33 -23.86
CA ASP A 26 -13.28 -6.42 -23.75
C ASP A 26 -12.54 -6.39 -22.40
N LEU A 27 -12.05 -5.22 -21.96
CA LEU A 27 -11.40 -5.06 -20.65
C LEU A 27 -12.32 -5.45 -19.49
N ILE A 28 -13.62 -5.13 -19.61
CA ILE A 28 -14.65 -5.48 -18.63
C ILE A 28 -14.90 -6.99 -18.62
N VAL A 29 -15.14 -7.60 -19.78
CA VAL A 29 -15.51 -9.02 -19.88
C VAL A 29 -14.34 -9.93 -19.51
N THR A 30 -13.12 -9.56 -19.90
CA THR A 30 -11.90 -10.31 -19.56
C THR A 30 -11.47 -10.13 -18.11
N GLY A 31 -12.07 -9.19 -17.37
CA GLY A 31 -11.68 -8.84 -16.01
C GLY A 31 -10.34 -8.12 -15.90
N ARG A 32 -9.74 -7.73 -17.02
CA ARG A 32 -8.48 -6.97 -17.08
C ARG A 32 -8.64 -5.52 -16.63
N LEU A 33 -9.87 -5.04 -16.47
CA LEU A 33 -10.16 -3.68 -15.99
C LEU A 33 -9.48 -3.39 -14.63
N SER A 34 -9.39 -4.39 -13.74
CA SER A 34 -8.71 -4.26 -12.44
C SER A 34 -7.20 -3.99 -12.58
N HIS A 35 -6.59 -4.34 -13.72
CA HIS A 35 -5.18 -4.04 -13.98
C HIS A 35 -4.95 -2.56 -14.30
N TYR A 36 -6.00 -1.77 -14.54
CA TYR A 36 -5.88 -0.36 -14.92
C TYR A 36 -6.58 0.58 -13.94
N LEU A 37 -7.71 0.17 -13.36
CA LEU A 37 -8.58 0.99 -12.52
C LEU A 37 -8.90 0.29 -11.20
N ALA A 38 -9.07 1.09 -10.15
CA ALA A 38 -9.53 0.59 -8.87
C ALA A 38 -11.00 0.08 -8.96
N PRO A 39 -11.37 -0.99 -8.23
CA PRO A 39 -12.72 -1.59 -8.27
C PRO A 39 -13.86 -0.59 -8.03
N ARG A 40 -13.62 0.44 -7.20
CA ARG A 40 -14.60 1.51 -6.91
C ARG A 40 -15.02 2.32 -8.15
N LEU A 41 -14.21 2.33 -9.21
CA LEU A 41 -14.50 3.04 -10.47
C LEU A 41 -15.09 2.11 -11.56
N HIS A 42 -15.23 0.81 -11.29
CA HIS A 42 -15.81 -0.13 -12.27
C HIS A 42 -17.26 0.24 -12.61
N MET A 43 -18.02 0.75 -11.64
CA MET A 43 -19.39 1.23 -11.89
C MET A 43 -19.43 2.35 -12.93
N LEU A 44 -18.53 3.34 -12.83
CA LEU A 44 -18.44 4.43 -13.80
C LEU A 44 -18.02 3.92 -15.18
N SER A 45 -17.17 2.89 -15.22
CA SER A 45 -16.74 2.25 -16.47
C SER A 45 -17.91 1.55 -17.18
N TYR A 46 -18.80 0.87 -16.44
CA TYR A 46 -20.01 0.26 -17.02
C TYR A 46 -20.96 1.31 -17.60
N VAL A 47 -21.19 2.41 -16.86
CA VAL A 47 -21.99 3.53 -17.36
C VAL A 47 -21.38 4.14 -18.62
N THR A 48 -20.05 4.28 -18.65
CA THR A 48 -19.31 4.79 -19.80
C THR A 48 -19.50 3.90 -21.03
N VAL A 49 -19.38 2.56 -20.90
CA VAL A 49 -19.66 1.63 -22.00
C VAL A 49 -21.08 1.77 -22.50
N ALA A 50 -22.07 1.89 -21.61
CA ALA A 50 -23.48 2.05 -22.00
C ALA A 50 -23.70 3.35 -22.81
N ILE A 51 -23.13 4.46 -22.36
CA ILE A 51 -23.21 5.75 -23.07
C ILE A 51 -22.49 5.66 -24.42
N LEU A 52 -21.28 5.09 -24.47
CA LEU A 52 -20.53 4.92 -25.71
C LEU A 52 -21.25 4.02 -26.71
N ALA A 53 -21.90 2.95 -26.25
CA ALA A 53 -22.71 2.07 -27.09
C ALA A 53 -23.92 2.82 -27.69
N LEU A 54 -24.62 3.64 -26.90
CA LEU A 54 -25.72 4.47 -27.36
C LEU A 54 -25.24 5.51 -28.39
N LEU A 55 -24.16 6.23 -28.10
CA LEU A 55 -23.57 7.20 -29.03
C LEU A 55 -23.09 6.53 -30.32
N THR A 56 -22.54 5.32 -30.22
CA THR A 56 -22.14 4.52 -31.38
C THR A 56 -23.36 4.18 -32.23
N ALA A 57 -24.46 3.69 -31.64
CA ALA A 57 -25.70 3.39 -32.35
C ALA A 57 -26.30 4.62 -33.06
N VAL A 58 -26.36 5.77 -32.37
CA VAL A 58 -26.83 7.02 -32.96
C VAL A 58 -25.92 7.47 -34.11
N SER A 59 -24.60 7.37 -33.96
CA SER A 59 -23.64 7.74 -35.00
C SER A 59 -23.75 6.84 -36.25
N ILE A 60 -23.98 5.53 -36.08
CA ILE A 60 -24.20 4.58 -37.17
C ILE A 60 -25.51 4.91 -37.89
N ARG A 61 -26.58 5.22 -37.15
CA ARG A 61 -27.85 5.67 -37.74
C ARG A 61 -27.64 6.91 -38.63
N GLN A 62 -26.91 7.92 -38.13
CA GLN A 62 -26.58 9.13 -38.89
C GLN A 62 -25.72 8.83 -40.13
N ALA A 63 -24.81 7.86 -40.06
CA ALA A 63 -23.99 7.45 -41.20
C ALA A 63 -24.78 6.74 -42.31
N VAL A 64 -25.85 6.01 -41.96
CA VAL A 64 -26.68 5.21 -42.88
C VAL A 64 -27.87 6.00 -43.43
N VAL A 65 -28.66 6.61 -42.54
CA VAL A 65 -29.92 7.31 -42.87
C VAL A 65 -29.67 8.75 -43.34
N GLY A 66 -28.48 9.30 -43.05
CA GLY A 66 -28.19 10.72 -43.20
C GLY A 66 -28.62 11.51 -41.95
N PRO A 67 -28.11 12.73 -41.76
CA PRO A 67 -28.50 13.56 -40.63
C PRO A 67 -29.96 14.01 -40.77
N ASP A 68 -30.80 13.72 -39.78
CA ASP A 68 -32.06 14.45 -39.62
C ASP A 68 -31.72 15.92 -39.35
N SER A 69 -32.55 16.86 -39.82
CA SER A 69 -32.36 18.31 -39.72
C SER A 69 -32.33 18.88 -38.29
N TYR A 70 -32.20 18.03 -37.27
CA TYR A 70 -31.86 18.44 -35.92
C TYR A 70 -30.34 18.61 -35.81
N GLU A 71 -29.85 19.73 -36.36
CA GLU A 71 -28.63 20.35 -35.82
C GLU A 71 -28.95 20.70 -34.36
N CYS A 72 -28.42 19.93 -33.40
CA CYS A 72 -28.31 20.46 -32.05
C CYS A 72 -27.55 21.78 -32.18
N ASP A 73 -28.13 22.84 -31.62
CA ASP A 73 -27.63 24.22 -31.57
C ASP A 73 -26.36 24.32 -30.69
N CYS A 74 -25.40 23.45 -30.92
CA CYS A 74 -24.03 23.53 -30.48
C CYS A 74 -23.23 24.09 -31.65
N GLY A 75 -23.57 25.34 -32.02
CA GLY A 75 -22.90 26.11 -33.05
C GLY A 75 -21.38 26.10 -32.86
N ASP A 76 -20.68 25.89 -33.96
CA ASP A 76 -19.22 26.03 -34.12
C ASP A 76 -18.28 24.97 -33.52
N ALA A 77 -18.68 24.14 -32.56
CA ALA A 77 -17.74 23.20 -31.90
C ALA A 77 -17.42 21.91 -32.68
N HIS A 78 -18.25 21.50 -33.65
CA HIS A 78 -18.11 20.23 -34.38
C HIS A 78 -18.02 20.39 -35.90
N LYS A 79 -17.25 21.37 -36.41
CA LYS A 79 -17.03 21.51 -37.85
C LYS A 79 -16.19 20.35 -38.39
N VAL A 80 -16.66 19.73 -39.48
CA VAL A 80 -15.90 18.70 -40.21
C VAL A 80 -14.57 19.28 -40.67
N PRO A 81 -13.42 18.62 -40.41
CA PRO A 81 -12.12 19.13 -40.80
C PRO A 81 -12.06 19.32 -42.32
N ARG A 82 -11.71 20.54 -42.75
CA ARG A 82 -11.68 20.95 -44.17
C ARG A 82 -10.38 20.56 -44.86
N SER A 83 -9.29 20.40 -44.11
CA SER A 83 -7.97 20.02 -44.60
C SER A 83 -7.66 18.55 -44.25
N PRO A 84 -7.04 17.78 -45.17
CA PRO A 84 -6.65 16.39 -44.89
C PRO A 84 -5.62 16.29 -43.75
N PHE A 85 -4.77 17.30 -43.56
CA PHE A 85 -3.81 17.35 -42.46
C PHE A 85 -4.52 17.52 -41.11
N THR A 86 -5.50 18.43 -41.03
CA THR A 86 -6.31 18.61 -39.81
C THR A 86 -7.11 17.33 -39.49
N ALA A 87 -7.66 16.67 -40.51
CA ALA A 87 -8.34 15.39 -40.32
C ALA A 87 -7.38 14.32 -39.76
N LEU A 88 -6.16 14.21 -40.31
CA LEU A 88 -5.14 13.29 -39.81
C LEU A 88 -4.80 13.55 -38.33
N VAL A 89 -4.58 14.81 -37.95
CA VAL A 89 -4.25 15.18 -36.56
C VAL A 89 -5.40 14.85 -35.61
N VAL A 90 -6.63 15.26 -35.95
CA VAL A 90 -7.80 15.06 -35.08
C VAL A 90 -8.13 13.58 -34.94
N TYR A 91 -8.25 12.83 -36.04
CA TYR A 91 -8.53 11.40 -35.95
C TYR A 91 -7.37 10.61 -35.37
N GLY A 92 -6.12 11.01 -35.67
CA GLY A 92 -4.92 10.42 -35.10
C GLY A 92 -4.87 10.53 -33.57
N LEU A 93 -5.30 11.67 -33.02
CA LEU A 93 -5.38 11.88 -31.56
C LEU A 93 -6.29 10.85 -30.86
N PHE A 94 -7.39 10.44 -31.50
CA PHE A 94 -8.31 9.43 -30.93
C PHE A 94 -7.95 8.00 -31.33
N ALA A 95 -7.41 7.79 -32.54
CA ALA A 95 -7.01 6.48 -33.01
C ALA A 95 -5.76 5.97 -32.27
N LEU A 96 -4.84 6.85 -31.87
CA LEU A 96 -3.60 6.45 -31.20
C LEU A 96 -3.86 5.73 -29.86
N PRO A 97 -4.64 6.28 -28.90
CA PRO A 97 -4.96 5.55 -27.67
C PRO A 97 -5.69 4.23 -27.90
N LEU A 98 -6.54 4.16 -28.92
CA LEU A 98 -7.26 2.95 -29.30
C LEU A 98 -6.32 1.86 -29.82
N VAL A 99 -5.44 2.21 -30.76
CA VAL A 99 -4.42 1.29 -31.29
C VAL A 99 -3.47 0.87 -30.18
N MET A 100 -3.04 1.82 -29.34
CA MET A 100 -2.19 1.55 -28.19
C MET A 100 -2.84 0.54 -27.24
N GLY A 101 -4.12 0.72 -26.90
CA GLY A 101 -4.86 -0.19 -26.03
C GLY A 101 -5.06 -1.60 -26.61
N LEU A 102 -5.09 -1.75 -27.94
CA LEU A 102 -5.23 -3.06 -28.61
C LEU A 102 -3.88 -3.76 -28.85
N VAL A 103 -2.80 -3.00 -29.03
CA VAL A 103 -1.47 -3.54 -29.38
C VAL A 103 -0.62 -3.82 -28.14
N LEU A 104 -0.75 -3.03 -27.06
CA LEU A 104 0.06 -3.24 -25.87
C LEU A 104 -0.44 -4.43 -25.04
N PRO A 105 0.48 -5.30 -24.57
CA PRO A 105 0.13 -6.39 -23.68
C PRO A 105 -0.37 -5.86 -22.34
N ASP A 106 -1.33 -6.59 -21.77
CA ASP A 106 -1.77 -6.44 -20.38
C ASP A 106 -0.61 -6.79 -19.44
N LYS A 107 0.06 -5.76 -18.92
CA LYS A 107 1.12 -5.92 -17.92
C LYS A 107 0.71 -5.28 -16.61
N THR A 108 0.80 -6.05 -15.54
CA THR A 108 0.72 -5.54 -14.18
C THR A 108 1.95 -4.70 -13.88
N LEU A 109 1.81 -3.74 -12.97
CA LEU A 109 2.95 -2.97 -12.49
C LEU A 109 3.93 -3.92 -11.79
N GLY A 110 5.22 -3.80 -12.13
CA GLY A 110 6.30 -4.62 -11.58
C GLY A 110 7.36 -3.78 -10.89
N SER A 111 8.42 -4.44 -10.44
CA SER A 111 9.60 -3.89 -9.78
C SER A 111 10.21 -2.68 -10.50
N ALA A 112 10.24 -2.66 -11.84
CA ALA A 112 10.77 -1.54 -12.60
C ALA A 112 9.96 -0.24 -12.42
N VAL A 113 8.65 -0.35 -12.15
CA VAL A 113 7.83 0.81 -11.79
C VAL A 113 8.02 1.18 -10.33
N ALA A 114 8.16 0.18 -9.45
CA ALA A 114 8.43 0.39 -8.04
C ALA A 114 9.76 1.15 -7.82
N GLU A 115 10.81 0.77 -8.54
CA GLU A 115 12.12 1.43 -8.50
C GLU A 115 12.04 2.91 -8.88
N LYS A 116 11.25 3.24 -9.91
CA LYS A 116 11.09 4.64 -10.37
C LYS A 116 10.19 5.49 -9.47
N ARG A 117 9.30 4.86 -8.70
CA ARG A 117 8.34 5.53 -7.81
C ARG A 117 8.85 5.64 -6.37
N GLY A 118 9.86 4.85 -6.01
CA GLY A 118 10.26 4.66 -4.62
C GLY A 118 9.29 3.72 -3.89
N VAL A 119 9.76 3.07 -2.83
CA VAL A 119 8.95 2.11 -2.06
C VAL A 119 8.67 2.62 -0.66
N THR A 120 7.40 2.63 -0.29
CA THR A 120 6.94 2.86 1.08
C THR A 120 6.97 1.53 1.80
N LEU A 121 8.12 1.21 2.36
CA LEU A 121 8.30 0.02 3.17
C LEU A 121 7.77 0.27 4.59
N LEU A 122 7.45 -0.80 5.33
CA LEU A 122 7.33 -0.80 6.82
C LEU A 122 8.52 -0.16 7.53
N THR A 123 9.57 0.04 6.78
CA THR A 123 10.82 0.60 7.22
C THR A 123 10.70 2.14 7.21
N GLY A 124 9.83 2.78 6.45
CA GLY A 124 9.92 4.21 6.17
C GLY A 124 10.81 4.44 4.96
N GLU A 125 10.76 5.66 4.41
CA GLU A 125 11.26 5.99 3.07
C GLU A 125 12.69 5.45 2.85
N GLY A 126 12.89 4.67 1.78
CA GLY A 126 14.01 3.75 1.53
C GLY A 126 15.46 4.24 1.69
N LYS A 127 15.67 5.51 2.05
CA LYS A 127 16.98 6.10 2.33
C LYS A 127 17.79 5.36 3.39
N TRP A 128 17.15 4.73 4.37
CA TRP A 128 17.86 4.06 5.45
C TRP A 128 18.07 2.56 5.20
N VAL A 129 17.31 1.92 4.30
CA VAL A 129 17.42 0.46 4.08
C VAL A 129 18.81 0.06 3.56
N GLN A 130 19.52 1.00 2.94
CA GLN A 130 20.93 0.84 2.55
C GLN A 130 21.87 0.64 3.76
N SER A 131 21.59 1.23 4.93
CA SER A 131 22.41 1.06 6.14
C SER A 131 22.26 -0.35 6.76
N VAL A 132 21.12 -0.99 6.52
CA VAL A 132 20.86 -2.41 6.84
C VAL A 132 21.67 -3.35 5.94
N GLY A 133 21.91 -2.96 4.69
CA GLY A 133 22.70 -3.74 3.74
C GLY A 133 24.20 -3.77 4.04
N SER A 134 24.71 -2.74 4.72
CA SER A 134 26.15 -2.54 4.98
C SER A 134 26.66 -3.04 6.33
N SER A 135 25.79 -3.46 7.26
CA SER A 135 26.17 -3.72 8.66
C SER A 135 26.61 -5.15 8.99
N THR A 136 26.84 -6.02 8.00
CA THR A 136 27.42 -7.36 8.27
C THR A 136 28.76 -7.57 7.55
N LYS A 137 29.86 -7.23 8.22
CA LYS A 137 31.19 -7.76 7.93
C LYS A 137 31.86 -8.19 9.24
N PRO A 138 32.39 -9.42 9.37
CA PRO A 138 32.99 -9.91 10.60
C PRO A 138 34.41 -9.38 10.79
N GLY A 139 34.67 -8.80 11.98
CA GLY A 139 35.94 -8.76 12.71
C GLY A 139 37.18 -8.17 12.04
N SER A 140 37.60 -6.98 12.48
CA SER A 140 39.01 -6.70 12.81
C SER A 140 39.08 -5.49 13.76
N ASP A 141 39.91 -5.62 14.79
CA ASP A 141 40.05 -4.75 15.94
C ASP A 141 40.55 -3.31 15.64
N GLN A 142 40.38 -2.50 16.69
CA GLN A 142 41.11 -1.29 17.09
C GLN A 142 40.61 0.11 16.66
N ALA A 143 40.08 0.77 17.70
CA ALA A 143 40.61 1.99 18.32
C ALA A 143 40.04 3.35 17.89
N GLY A 144 39.56 4.08 18.91
CA GLY A 144 39.65 5.53 18.97
C GLY A 144 38.32 6.28 18.84
N SER A 145 37.67 6.52 19.98
CA SER A 145 36.81 7.71 20.13
C SER A 145 37.63 8.97 19.86
N PRO A 146 36.97 10.07 19.46
CA PRO A 146 36.78 11.10 20.46
C PRO A 146 35.36 11.67 20.49
N ALA A 147 34.92 11.99 21.69
CA ALA A 147 33.82 12.90 21.95
C ALA A 147 34.16 14.32 21.47
N PRO A 148 33.15 15.20 21.34
CA PRO A 148 33.36 16.57 21.76
C PRO A 148 32.31 17.03 22.77
N ASP A 149 32.80 17.20 23.99
CA ASP A 149 32.68 18.37 24.87
C ASP A 149 31.51 19.34 24.70
N ALA A 150 30.77 19.48 25.80
CA ALA A 150 30.01 20.66 26.15
C ALA A 150 30.94 21.74 26.72
N ASN A 151 30.81 23.00 26.25
CA ASN A 151 30.67 24.17 27.13
C ASN A 151 30.48 25.51 26.39
N ALA A 152 29.67 26.37 27.03
CA ALA A 152 29.70 27.84 27.05
C ALA A 152 29.18 28.60 25.80
N MET A 153 28.39 29.69 25.87
CA MET A 153 27.69 30.43 26.94
C MET A 153 26.93 31.61 26.28
N THR A 154 25.84 32.09 26.92
CA THR A 154 25.25 33.46 26.88
C THR A 154 24.65 33.96 25.55
N ASP A 155 23.61 34.81 25.45
CA ASP A 155 22.75 35.62 26.34
C ASP A 155 21.47 35.96 25.51
N GLY A 156 20.35 36.36 26.14
CA GLY A 156 19.21 36.93 25.40
C GLY A 156 17.81 36.77 26.00
N THR A 157 17.61 37.36 27.17
CA THR A 157 16.36 37.66 27.90
C THR A 157 15.16 38.15 27.06
N GLU A 158 13.94 37.63 27.27
CA GLU A 158 12.73 38.43 27.61
C GLU A 158 11.50 37.59 28.07
N LYS A 159 11.39 37.48 29.39
CA LYS A 159 10.23 37.74 30.29
C LYS A 159 8.80 37.83 29.70
N ALA A 160 7.90 37.00 30.24
CA ALA A 160 6.72 37.39 31.08
C ALA A 160 5.76 36.19 31.23
N LYS A 161 4.95 35.99 32.28
CA LYS A 161 4.87 36.35 33.71
C LYS A 161 3.53 35.73 34.17
N GLY A 162 3.49 35.16 35.38
CA GLY A 162 2.25 34.74 36.07
C GLY A 162 2.44 33.38 36.74
N ALA A 163 2.90 33.26 37.99
CA ALA A 163 2.27 33.69 39.26
C ALA A 163 0.84 33.15 39.40
N GLY A 164 0.43 32.47 40.47
CA GLY A 164 1.06 32.16 41.75
C GLY A 164 0.65 30.75 42.19
N GLU A 165 1.39 30.18 43.14
CA GLU A 165 0.99 30.15 44.56
C GLU A 165 0.24 28.86 44.87
N THR A 166 0.46 28.12 45.93
CA THR A 166 1.40 28.05 47.06
C THR A 166 0.87 26.84 47.83
N GLY A 167 1.70 26.17 48.64
CA GLY A 167 1.14 25.29 49.68
C GLY A 167 1.94 24.05 49.94
N ASN A 168 2.96 24.25 50.75
CA ASN A 168 3.94 23.29 51.24
C ASN A 168 3.36 22.33 52.29
N THR A 169 4.18 21.35 52.66
CA THR A 169 4.28 20.67 53.98
C THR A 169 3.70 19.25 54.06
N THR A 170 4.49 18.16 53.96
CA THR A 170 5.52 17.55 54.85
C THR A 170 4.96 16.68 55.98
N VAL A 171 5.68 15.57 56.22
CA VAL A 171 5.81 14.75 57.46
C VAL A 171 4.81 13.60 57.59
N SER A 172 5.11 12.38 58.07
CA SER A 172 6.28 11.50 58.24
C SER A 172 5.86 10.44 59.29
N GLY A 173 6.33 9.19 59.14
CA GLY A 173 6.48 8.24 60.25
C GLY A 173 5.23 7.50 60.73
N ASN A 174 5.30 6.32 61.35
CA ASN A 174 6.32 5.28 61.49
C ASN A 174 5.62 4.10 62.22
N GLY A 175 6.06 2.85 62.04
CA GLY A 175 5.80 1.80 63.05
C GLY A 175 5.39 0.41 62.52
N GLY A 176 6.35 -0.52 62.48
CA GLY A 176 6.09 -1.94 62.79
C GLY A 176 6.04 -2.16 64.32
N PRO A 177 6.08 -3.40 64.88
CA PRO A 177 6.53 -4.66 64.24
C PRO A 177 5.76 -5.97 64.60
N GLY A 178 5.94 -7.00 63.75
CA GLY A 178 6.25 -8.41 64.07
C GLY A 178 5.28 -9.31 64.86
N ARG A 179 4.91 -10.47 64.27
CA ARG A 179 5.40 -11.81 64.67
C ARG A 179 4.81 -12.95 63.80
N SER A 180 5.55 -14.05 63.83
CA SER A 180 5.49 -15.31 63.09
C SER A 180 4.17 -16.08 63.18
N ASP A 181 3.88 -16.92 62.17
CA ASP A 181 3.86 -18.39 62.32
C ASP A 181 3.55 -19.07 60.97
N ALA A 182 4.30 -20.14 60.69
CA ALA A 182 4.03 -21.22 59.73
C ALA A 182 4.20 -22.55 60.54
N PRO A 183 3.81 -23.77 60.09
CA PRO A 183 3.57 -24.22 58.69
C PRO A 183 2.41 -25.25 58.52
N GLU A 184 2.04 -25.64 57.28
CA GLU A 184 1.94 -27.07 56.85
C GLU A 184 1.67 -27.28 55.34
N LYS A 185 2.19 -28.43 54.86
CA LYS A 185 2.17 -29.14 53.56
C LYS A 185 0.76 -29.43 52.98
N ALA A 186 0.52 -29.90 51.74
CA ALA A 186 1.29 -30.36 50.58
C ALA A 186 0.36 -30.46 49.34
N GLY A 187 0.96 -30.39 48.14
CA GLY A 187 0.62 -31.20 46.96
C GLY A 187 -0.58 -30.81 46.10
N ASP A 188 -0.33 -30.32 44.89
CA ASP A 188 -0.70 -31.04 43.67
C ASP A 188 0.11 -30.53 42.47
N SER A 189 0.43 -31.46 41.58
CA SER A 189 1.26 -31.28 40.40
C SER A 189 0.36 -30.91 39.21
N GLY A 190 0.54 -29.72 38.66
CA GLY A 190 -0.14 -29.29 37.43
C GLY A 190 0.81 -28.51 36.53
N SER A 191 1.13 -29.09 35.37
CA SER A 191 1.88 -28.44 34.28
C SER A 191 1.33 -27.05 33.93
N PRO A 192 2.16 -25.99 33.84
CA PRO A 192 1.72 -24.71 33.33
C PRO A 192 2.01 -24.64 31.84
N ASN A 193 1.05 -25.01 30.99
CA ASN A 193 0.95 -24.37 29.68
C ASN A 193 -0.48 -24.40 29.15
N GLN A 194 -1.33 -23.58 29.75
CA GLN A 194 -2.52 -23.09 29.08
C GLN A 194 -2.48 -21.57 29.16
N SER A 195 -2.15 -20.94 28.02
CA SER A 195 -2.29 -19.51 27.82
C SER A 195 -3.76 -19.13 28.01
N VAL A 196 -4.08 -18.51 29.13
CA VAL A 196 -5.39 -17.91 29.37
C VAL A 196 -5.68 -16.92 28.23
N PRO A 197 -6.88 -16.95 27.61
CA PRO A 197 -7.25 -15.96 26.60
C PRO A 197 -7.20 -14.57 27.21
N GLN A 198 -6.30 -13.70 26.71
CA GLN A 198 -6.27 -12.30 27.12
C GLN A 198 -7.57 -11.62 26.65
N THR A 199 -8.17 -10.78 27.50
CA THR A 199 -9.37 -10.03 27.11
C THR A 199 -8.99 -8.90 26.16
N ASP A 200 -9.92 -8.49 25.29
CA ASP A 200 -9.65 -7.46 24.27
C ASP A 200 -9.19 -6.12 24.91
N GLU A 201 -9.70 -5.79 26.09
CA GLU A 201 -9.27 -4.61 26.86
C GLU A 201 -7.80 -4.72 27.34
N GLN A 202 -7.36 -5.90 27.77
CA GLN A 202 -5.96 -6.12 28.16
C GLN A 202 -5.01 -6.02 26.97
N ILE A 203 -5.46 -6.45 25.80
CA ILE A 203 -4.70 -6.33 24.56
C ILE A 203 -4.65 -4.86 24.12
N ARG A 204 -5.78 -4.15 24.18
CA ARG A 204 -5.89 -2.72 23.84
C ARG A 204 -4.96 -1.85 24.68
N GLN A 205 -4.78 -2.15 25.96
CA GLN A 205 -3.84 -1.44 26.83
C GLN A 205 -2.37 -1.52 26.35
N ARG A 206 -1.98 -2.57 25.62
CA ARG A 206 -0.63 -2.68 25.02
C ARG A 206 -0.39 -1.62 23.94
N PHE A 207 -1.45 -1.25 23.24
CA PHE A 207 -1.42 -0.29 22.15
C PHE A 207 -1.77 1.14 22.60
N ALA A 208 -2.28 1.30 23.83
CA ALA A 208 -2.73 2.58 24.37
C ALA A 208 -1.59 3.60 24.59
N ALA A 209 -0.36 3.14 24.86
CA ALA A 209 0.78 4.02 25.13
C ALA A 209 1.20 4.89 23.91
N ASN A 210 0.87 4.43 22.70
CA ASN A 210 1.18 5.11 21.44
C ASN A 210 -0.10 5.42 20.65
N SER A 211 -1.20 5.80 21.31
CA SER A 211 -2.53 5.83 20.69
C SER A 211 -2.59 6.66 19.39
N PHE A 212 -2.59 5.98 18.24
CA PHE A 212 -2.80 6.53 16.90
C PHE A 212 -4.30 6.59 16.53
N GLY A 213 -5.17 6.63 17.54
CA GLY A 213 -6.62 6.61 17.41
C GLY A 213 -7.22 5.20 17.50
N ASP A 214 -8.54 5.14 17.68
CA ASP A 214 -9.25 3.87 17.89
C ASP A 214 -9.19 2.94 16.67
N PHE A 215 -9.20 3.48 15.45
CA PHE A 215 -9.17 2.69 14.21
C PHE A 215 -7.98 1.72 14.14
N TYR A 216 -6.74 2.24 14.25
CA TYR A 216 -5.55 1.38 14.20
C TYR A 216 -5.40 0.53 15.44
N THR A 217 -5.91 0.98 16.59
CA THR A 217 -5.92 0.20 17.82
C THR A 217 -6.80 -1.04 17.69
N ASP A 218 -7.98 -0.93 17.08
CA ASP A 218 -8.89 -2.05 16.85
C ASP A 218 -8.32 -3.08 15.88
N ILE A 219 -7.69 -2.61 14.80
CA ILE A 219 -6.94 -3.48 13.88
C ILE A 219 -5.80 -4.17 14.63
N ALA A 220 -5.07 -3.43 15.48
CA ALA A 220 -3.96 -3.99 16.24
C ALA A 220 -4.41 -5.11 17.18
N VAL A 221 -5.52 -4.91 17.90
CA VAL A 221 -6.14 -5.93 18.77
C VAL A 221 -6.56 -7.15 17.95
N SER A 222 -7.23 -6.95 16.82
CA SER A 222 -7.67 -8.02 15.92
C SER A 222 -6.49 -8.84 15.39
N LEU A 223 -5.44 -8.19 14.91
CA LEU A 223 -4.22 -8.84 14.42
C LEU A 223 -3.50 -9.58 15.54
N TYR A 224 -3.38 -8.97 16.72
CA TYR A 224 -2.61 -9.54 17.83
C TYR A 224 -3.22 -10.83 18.38
N LYS A 225 -4.54 -11.00 18.28
CA LYS A 225 -5.25 -12.23 18.65
C LYS A 225 -4.95 -13.41 17.73
N GLN A 226 -4.47 -13.15 16.50
CA GLN A 226 -4.17 -14.21 15.55
C GLN A 226 -2.87 -14.94 15.92
N PRO A 227 -2.83 -16.28 15.89
CA PRO A 227 -1.60 -17.04 16.10
C PRO A 227 -0.60 -16.84 14.95
N VAL A 228 -1.12 -16.58 13.75
CA VAL A 228 -0.38 -16.15 12.56
C VAL A 228 -1.16 -14.98 11.99
N ILE A 229 -0.53 -13.82 11.90
CA ILE A 229 -1.12 -12.63 11.31
C ILE A 229 -1.21 -12.86 9.80
N HIS A 230 -2.41 -12.78 9.23
CA HIS A 230 -2.61 -12.89 7.79
C HIS A 230 -2.85 -11.50 7.19
N LEU A 231 -1.88 -11.00 6.41
CA LEU A 231 -2.06 -9.81 5.58
C LEU A 231 -2.53 -10.22 4.19
N ASP A 232 -3.85 -10.30 4.03
CA ASP A 232 -4.52 -10.55 2.75
C ASP A 232 -4.79 -9.25 1.97
N ASP A 233 -5.42 -9.34 0.81
CA ASP A 233 -5.63 -8.21 -0.10
C ASP A 233 -6.38 -7.02 0.53
N LYS A 234 -7.25 -7.28 1.52
CA LYS A 234 -8.05 -6.25 2.20
C LYS A 234 -7.30 -5.63 3.36
N LEU A 235 -6.57 -6.44 4.11
CA LEU A 235 -5.87 -6.01 5.31
C LEU A 235 -4.43 -5.60 5.05
N PHE A 236 -3.91 -5.79 3.84
CA PHE A 236 -2.51 -5.57 3.52
C PHE A 236 -2.05 -4.16 3.93
N LEU A 237 -2.71 -3.10 3.47
CA LEU A 237 -2.25 -1.74 3.74
C LEU A 237 -2.49 -1.32 5.19
N ASP A 238 -3.70 -1.51 5.70
CA ASP A 238 -4.08 -1.11 7.06
C ASP A 238 -3.32 -1.93 8.10
N GLY A 239 -3.14 -3.22 7.88
CA GLY A 239 -2.37 -4.10 8.75
C GLY A 239 -0.87 -3.81 8.69
N LEU A 240 -0.31 -3.50 7.51
CA LEU A 240 1.08 -3.05 7.39
C LEU A 240 1.31 -1.77 8.19
N THR A 241 0.47 -0.75 7.96
CA THR A 241 0.51 0.53 8.68
C THR A 241 0.36 0.32 10.19
N THR A 242 -0.60 -0.50 10.62
CA THR A 242 -0.82 -0.82 12.04
C THR A 242 0.39 -1.46 12.69
N MET A 243 1.04 -2.42 12.01
CA MET A 243 2.24 -3.07 12.52
C MET A 243 3.45 -2.13 12.56
N GLU A 244 3.54 -1.15 11.66
CA GLU A 244 4.56 -0.09 11.72
C GLU A 244 4.37 0.80 12.94
N LEU A 245 3.15 1.29 13.14
CA LEU A 245 2.78 2.17 14.26
C LEU A 245 3.02 1.50 15.62
N TYR A 246 2.83 0.19 15.71
CA TYR A 246 2.99 -0.59 16.94
C TYR A 246 4.10 -1.64 16.84
N ALA A 247 5.20 -1.32 16.13
CA ALA A 247 6.27 -2.26 15.81
C ALA A 247 6.78 -3.08 17.01
N LYS A 248 6.98 -2.44 18.17
CA LYS A 248 7.46 -3.11 19.39
C LYS A 248 6.52 -4.22 19.86
N GLU A 249 5.22 -4.00 19.79
CA GLU A 249 4.21 -4.96 20.26
C GLU A 249 4.06 -6.14 19.29
N PHE A 250 4.31 -5.93 17.99
CA PHE A 250 4.27 -6.98 16.98
C PHE A 250 5.57 -7.78 16.86
N ALA A 251 6.64 -7.36 17.54
CA ALA A 251 7.90 -8.09 17.57
C ALA A 251 7.70 -9.52 18.08
N GLY A 252 8.19 -10.49 17.30
CA GLY A 252 8.12 -11.91 17.62
C GLY A 252 6.85 -12.63 17.17
N LYS A 253 5.84 -11.93 16.64
CA LYS A 253 4.65 -12.55 16.04
C LYS A 253 4.99 -13.23 14.71
N GLU A 254 4.19 -14.24 14.35
CA GLU A 254 4.23 -14.85 13.02
C GLU A 254 3.36 -14.02 12.05
N LEU A 255 3.88 -13.76 10.86
CA LEU A 255 3.20 -13.09 9.77
C LEU A 255 3.21 -13.99 8.53
N GLU A 256 2.08 -14.03 7.82
CA GLU A 256 1.96 -14.56 6.48
C GLU A 256 1.39 -13.49 5.55
N THR A 257 2.08 -13.25 4.43
CA THR A 257 1.68 -12.26 3.43
C THR A 257 2.07 -12.72 2.02
N LEU A 258 1.49 -12.06 1.00
CA LEU A 258 1.67 -12.38 -0.40
C LEU A 258 2.01 -11.10 -1.17
N GLY A 259 2.96 -11.20 -2.09
CA GLY A 259 3.38 -10.07 -2.92
C GLY A 259 4.37 -10.47 -3.99
N PHE A 260 4.75 -9.52 -4.83
CA PHE A 260 5.83 -9.71 -5.79
C PHE A 260 7.18 -9.41 -5.14
N VAL A 261 8.22 -10.06 -5.63
CA VAL A 261 9.59 -9.87 -5.15
C VAL A 261 10.17 -8.59 -5.75
N TYR A 262 10.48 -7.63 -4.89
CA TYR A 262 11.18 -6.39 -5.21
C TYR A 262 12.56 -6.34 -4.54
N ARG A 263 13.56 -5.78 -5.22
CA ARG A 263 14.90 -5.55 -4.65
C ARG A 263 15.36 -4.16 -5.01
N GLU A 264 15.71 -3.40 -4.00
CA GLU A 264 16.33 -2.09 -4.19
C GLU A 264 17.85 -2.24 -4.41
N PRO A 265 18.48 -1.37 -5.21
CA PRO A 265 19.92 -1.27 -5.25
C PRO A 265 20.52 -1.11 -3.84
N GLY A 266 21.50 -1.95 -3.49
CA GLY A 266 22.16 -1.94 -2.17
C GLY A 266 21.70 -3.02 -1.19
N PHE A 267 20.64 -3.79 -1.50
CA PHE A 267 20.24 -4.93 -0.67
C PHE A 267 21.25 -6.07 -0.74
N THR A 268 21.41 -6.79 0.37
CA THR A 268 22.21 -8.03 0.38
C THR A 268 21.52 -9.14 -0.44
N PRO A 269 22.26 -10.18 -0.88
CA PRO A 269 21.65 -11.34 -1.56
C PRO A 269 20.62 -12.12 -0.70
N GLN A 270 20.57 -11.84 0.60
CA GLN A 270 19.67 -12.46 1.57
C GLN A 270 18.39 -11.64 1.81
N GLN A 271 18.24 -10.52 1.10
CA GLN A 271 17.15 -9.56 1.29
C GLN A 271 16.33 -9.38 0.02
N PHE A 272 15.03 -9.23 0.21
CA PHE A 272 14.10 -8.73 -0.78
C PHE A 272 12.88 -8.19 -0.06
N VAL A 273 12.06 -7.42 -0.76
CA VAL A 273 10.77 -6.96 -0.25
C VAL A 273 9.67 -7.79 -0.89
N VAL A 274 8.73 -8.24 -0.07
CA VAL A 274 7.43 -8.72 -0.56
C VAL A 274 6.53 -7.50 -0.68
N ALA A 275 6.29 -7.09 -1.93
CA ALA A 275 5.62 -5.84 -2.25
C ALA A 275 4.25 -6.05 -2.92
N ARG A 276 3.37 -5.07 -2.74
CA ARG A 276 2.08 -4.93 -3.43
C ARG A 276 1.92 -3.47 -3.86
N PHE A 277 1.32 -3.24 -5.01
CA PHE A 277 0.97 -1.88 -5.45
C PHE A 277 -0.39 -1.48 -4.88
N SER A 278 -0.51 -0.24 -4.41
CA SER A 278 -1.77 0.41 -4.09
C SER A 278 -2.10 1.42 -5.18
N VAL A 279 -3.38 1.50 -5.57
CA VAL A 279 -3.87 2.50 -6.53
C VAL A 279 -5.12 3.16 -5.96
N SER A 280 -5.21 4.48 -6.08
CA SER A 280 -6.40 5.20 -5.64
C SER A 280 -7.46 5.22 -6.75
N CYS A 281 -7.10 5.61 -7.97
CA CYS A 281 -8.00 5.65 -9.10
C CYS A 281 -7.50 4.81 -10.28
N CYS A 282 -6.20 4.82 -10.58
CA CYS A 282 -5.65 4.12 -11.73
C CYS A 282 -4.16 3.84 -11.57
N THR A 283 -3.58 3.00 -12.43
CA THR A 283 -2.14 2.67 -12.36
C THR A 283 -1.19 3.85 -12.46
N ALA A 284 -1.64 5.02 -12.94
CA ALA A 284 -0.83 6.23 -12.98
C ALA A 284 -0.54 6.81 -11.59
N ASP A 285 -1.39 6.54 -10.60
CA ASP A 285 -1.23 6.99 -9.20
C ASP A 285 -0.65 5.91 -8.28
N ALA A 286 -0.16 4.81 -8.86
CA ALA A 286 0.29 3.66 -8.09
C ALA A 286 1.46 3.98 -7.14
N THR A 287 1.31 3.56 -5.89
CA THR A 287 2.35 3.51 -4.87
C THR A 287 2.64 2.07 -4.50
N VAL A 288 3.81 1.79 -3.95
CA VAL A 288 4.23 0.41 -3.64
C VAL A 288 4.55 0.29 -2.16
N PHE A 289 3.94 -0.72 -1.55
CA PHE A 289 4.03 -1.02 -0.13
C PHE A 289 4.59 -2.43 0.06
N GLY A 290 5.36 -2.63 1.13
CA GLY A 290 5.89 -3.96 1.41
C GLY A 290 6.67 -4.10 2.71
N ILE A 291 7.01 -5.35 3.00
CA ILE A 291 7.84 -5.75 4.14
C ILE A 291 9.19 -6.26 3.67
N LEU A 292 10.27 -5.86 4.36
CA LEU A 292 11.59 -6.43 4.15
C LEU A 292 11.61 -7.87 4.66
N VAL A 293 11.97 -8.79 3.77
CA VAL A 293 12.13 -10.21 4.04
C VAL A 293 13.61 -10.58 4.03
N GLU A 294 14.02 -11.32 5.05
CA GLU A 294 15.36 -11.91 5.15
C GLU A 294 15.28 -13.43 5.10
N ASP A 295 16.02 -14.02 4.16
CA ASP A 295 16.17 -15.46 3.98
C ASP A 295 17.57 -15.78 3.44
N LYS A 296 18.22 -16.83 3.94
CA LYS A 296 19.55 -17.24 3.45
C LYS A 296 19.53 -17.60 1.97
N ALA A 297 18.39 -18.07 1.47
CA ALA A 297 18.18 -18.46 0.08
C ALA A 297 17.32 -17.43 -0.69
N ALA A 298 17.26 -16.17 -0.24
CA ALA A 298 16.47 -15.12 -0.89
C ALA A 298 16.83 -14.91 -2.38
N SER A 299 18.09 -15.08 -2.75
CA SER A 299 18.59 -14.92 -4.13
C SER A 299 17.95 -15.89 -5.14
N LYS A 300 17.33 -16.99 -4.68
CA LYS A 300 16.63 -17.94 -5.57
C LYS A 300 15.33 -17.40 -6.16
N TRP A 301 14.75 -16.34 -5.57
CA TRP A 301 13.47 -15.80 -5.98
C TRP A 301 13.67 -14.67 -7.00
N ALA A 302 13.24 -14.90 -8.24
CA ALA A 302 13.35 -13.91 -9.30
C ALA A 302 12.57 -12.62 -8.95
N THR A 303 13.11 -11.46 -9.32
CA THR A 303 12.36 -10.21 -9.28
C THR A 303 11.07 -10.33 -10.11
N ASP A 304 9.99 -9.68 -9.69
CA ASP A 304 8.63 -9.78 -10.26
C ASP A 304 7.94 -11.14 -10.10
N SER A 305 8.59 -12.15 -9.53
CA SER A 305 7.92 -13.38 -9.16
C SER A 305 7.01 -13.17 -7.96
N TRP A 306 5.84 -13.80 -7.98
CA TRP A 306 4.88 -13.74 -6.89
C TRP A 306 5.17 -14.85 -5.88
N VAL A 307 5.26 -14.45 -4.62
CA VAL A 307 5.56 -15.35 -3.51
C VAL A 307 4.59 -15.15 -2.36
N LYS A 308 4.30 -16.25 -1.66
CA LYS A 308 3.66 -16.24 -0.36
C LYS A 308 4.73 -16.52 0.70
N VAL A 309 4.92 -15.57 1.60
CA VAL A 309 5.96 -15.62 2.64
C VAL A 309 5.32 -15.75 4.00
N ARG A 310 5.80 -16.69 4.79
CA ARG A 310 5.52 -16.82 6.21
C ARG A 310 6.81 -16.74 7.00
N GLY A 311 6.77 -16.08 8.15
CA GLY A 311 7.95 -15.91 8.98
C GLY A 311 7.65 -15.21 10.30
N LYS A 312 8.71 -15.05 11.09
CA LYS A 312 8.67 -14.33 12.36
C LYS A 312 9.08 -12.88 12.17
N LEU A 313 8.32 -11.96 12.76
CA LEU A 313 8.64 -10.55 12.81
C LEU A 313 9.75 -10.30 13.82
N GLU A 314 10.81 -9.62 13.41
CA GLU A 314 11.89 -9.17 14.27
C GLU A 314 11.98 -7.66 14.27
N LEU A 315 12.09 -7.07 15.46
CA LEU A 315 12.32 -5.64 15.62
C LEU A 315 13.79 -5.32 15.35
N ARG A 316 14.04 -4.33 14.52
CA ARG A 316 15.36 -3.76 14.26
C ARG A 316 15.27 -2.26 14.41
N SER A 317 16.18 -1.68 15.20
CA SER A 317 16.31 -0.23 15.31
C SER A 317 17.37 0.25 14.32
N VAL A 318 17.01 1.14 13.41
CA VAL A 318 17.92 1.72 12.41
C VAL A 318 17.78 3.23 12.45
N ASP A 319 18.88 3.93 12.68
CA ASP A 319 18.93 5.39 12.79
C ASP A 319 17.90 5.98 13.78
N GLY A 320 17.60 5.23 14.85
CA GLY A 320 16.63 5.63 15.89
C GLY A 320 15.17 5.27 15.59
N TYR A 321 14.89 4.64 14.45
CA TYR A 321 13.56 4.17 14.06
C TYR A 321 13.42 2.66 14.28
N ASP A 322 12.33 2.25 14.91
CA ASP A 322 12.00 0.84 15.09
C ASP A 322 11.24 0.30 13.87
N MET A 323 11.70 -0.83 13.36
CA MET A 323 11.17 -1.40 12.13
C MET A 323 11.10 -2.91 12.21
N LEU A 324 10.07 -3.45 11.57
CA LEU A 324 9.84 -4.89 11.52
C LEU A 324 10.45 -5.51 10.27
N VAL A 325 11.30 -6.52 10.47
CA VAL A 325 11.84 -7.38 9.43
C VAL A 325 11.19 -8.75 9.53
N LEU A 326 10.77 -9.31 8.39
CA LEU A 326 10.23 -10.66 8.34
C LEU A 326 11.35 -11.68 8.10
N LYS A 327 11.71 -12.45 9.14
CA LYS A 327 12.58 -13.61 9.00
C LYS A 327 11.78 -14.77 8.42
N ALA A 328 11.99 -15.06 7.14
CA ALA A 328 11.20 -16.06 6.47
C ALA A 328 11.48 -17.46 7.04
N SER A 329 10.40 -18.17 7.41
CA SER A 329 10.42 -19.60 7.74
C SER A 329 9.97 -20.44 6.55
N ARG A 330 9.10 -19.88 5.69
CA ARG A 330 8.60 -20.54 4.48
C ARG A 330 8.31 -19.53 3.38
N ILE A 331 8.81 -19.79 2.17
CA ILE A 331 8.50 -19.00 0.97
C ILE A 331 8.02 -19.97 -0.11
N GLN A 332 6.88 -19.67 -0.73
CA GLN A 332 6.27 -20.48 -1.80
C GLN A 332 6.01 -19.64 -3.04
N PRO A 333 6.27 -20.16 -4.25
CA PRO A 333 5.82 -19.51 -5.46
C PRO A 333 4.29 -19.59 -5.55
N VAL A 334 3.68 -18.51 -6.00
CA VAL A 334 2.23 -18.43 -6.26
C VAL A 334 2.02 -17.72 -7.59
N LYS A 335 0.83 -17.89 -8.19
CA LYS A 335 0.43 -17.05 -9.32
C LYS A 335 0.06 -15.66 -8.82
N ALA A 336 0.24 -14.64 -9.66
CA ALA A 336 -0.30 -13.32 -9.40
C ALA A 336 -1.80 -13.42 -9.10
N PRO A 337 -2.31 -12.77 -8.04
CA PRO A 337 -3.74 -12.71 -7.80
C PRO A 337 -4.47 -12.04 -8.97
N LYS A 338 -5.76 -12.33 -9.11
CA LYS A 338 -6.60 -11.73 -10.17
C LYS A 338 -6.62 -10.20 -10.06
N ASP A 339 -6.64 -9.69 -8.83
CA ASP A 339 -6.39 -8.30 -8.54
C ASP A 339 -4.98 -8.16 -7.94
N PRO A 340 -4.00 -7.63 -8.70
CA PRO A 340 -2.63 -7.49 -8.22
C PRO A 340 -2.46 -6.32 -7.24
N TYR A 341 -3.49 -5.48 -7.08
CA TYR A 341 -3.43 -4.28 -6.26
C TYR A 341 -4.05 -4.49 -4.88
N VAL A 342 -3.73 -3.59 -3.96
CA VAL A 342 -4.29 -3.52 -2.61
C VAL A 342 -4.88 -2.14 -2.38
N TYR A 343 -5.87 -2.05 -1.51
CA TYR A 343 -6.65 -0.83 -1.29
C TYR A 343 -6.82 -0.62 0.21
N TYR A 344 -6.90 0.64 0.64
CA TYR A 344 -7.29 0.96 2.02
C TYR A 344 -8.77 0.62 2.20
N ASP A 345 -9.08 -0.07 3.29
CA ASP A 345 -10.45 -0.37 3.67
C ASP A 345 -10.80 0.35 4.97
N PHE A 346 -11.62 1.40 4.87
CA PHE A 346 -12.09 2.15 6.03
C PHE A 346 -12.95 1.33 6.99
N ASN A 347 -13.35 0.11 6.61
CA ASN A 347 -14.04 -0.85 7.46
C ASN A 347 -13.14 -2.01 7.90
N ALA A 348 -11.81 -1.95 7.70
CA ALA A 348 -10.88 -3.02 8.09
C ALA A 348 -10.90 -3.33 9.61
N ALA A 349 -11.32 -2.35 10.43
CA ALA A 349 -11.48 -2.48 11.87
C ALA A 349 -12.85 -3.06 12.31
N ALA A 350 -13.80 -3.22 11.39
CA ALA A 350 -15.14 -3.73 11.72
C ALA A 350 -15.09 -5.26 11.96
N PRO A 351 -15.72 -5.76 13.03
CA PRO A 351 -15.64 -7.16 13.45
C PRO A 351 -16.25 -8.16 12.47
#